data_AF-A0A1H7S6V3-F1
#
_entry.id   AF-A0A1H7S6V3-F1
#
_cell.length_a   1.000
_cell.length_b   1.000
_cell.length_c   1.000
_cell.angle_alpha   90.00
_cell.angle_beta   90.00
_cell.angle_gamma   90.00
#
_symmetry.space_group_name_H-M   'P 1'
#
loop_
_entity.id
_entity.type
_entity.pdbx_description
1 polymer ?
#
loop_
_entity_poly.entity_id
_entity_poly.type
_entity_poly.pdbx_seq_one_letter_code
_entity_poly.pdbx_strand_id
1 'polypeptide(L)'
;MQDIDVRESHKRLLIQQIYRAHSMQRIVEAQSCECPTRYPSWEEAEGVFVEHFAASEYWDIVEATSEYRRQANELRREAMPFCEAAGNW
;
A
#
# COMPACT_ATOMS: atom_id res chain seq x y z
N MET A 1 -11.70 3.89 -5.22
CA MET A 1 -12.15 2.66 -4.52
C MET A 1 -13.65 2.40 -4.54
N GLN A 2 -14.52 3.41 -4.72
CA GLN A 2 -15.97 3.16 -4.84
C GLN A 2 -16.28 2.46 -6.17
N ASP A 3 -17.39 1.72 -6.21
CA ASP A 3 -17.93 1.04 -7.41
C ASP A 3 -17.10 -0.11 -8.02
N ILE A 4 -16.14 -0.67 -7.28
CA ILE A 4 -15.52 -1.96 -7.65
C ILE A 4 -16.54 -3.09 -7.38
N ASP A 5 -16.94 -3.80 -8.44
CA ASP A 5 -17.80 -4.98 -8.35
C ASP A 5 -17.17 -6.04 -7.41
N VAL A 6 -18.02 -6.81 -6.72
CA VAL A 6 -17.59 -7.85 -5.78
C VAL A 6 -16.67 -8.88 -6.46
N ARG A 7 -16.90 -9.19 -7.74
CA ARG A 7 -16.07 -10.09 -8.55
C ARG A 7 -14.65 -9.54 -8.75
N GLU A 8 -14.53 -8.22 -8.77
CA GLU A 8 -13.28 -7.48 -8.93
C GLU A 8 -12.62 -7.11 -7.57
N SER A 9 -13.07 -7.73 -6.47
CA SER A 9 -12.51 -7.50 -5.13
C SER A 9 -11.01 -7.75 -5.02
N HIS A 10 -10.46 -8.62 -5.88
CA HIS A 10 -9.02 -8.86 -5.98
C HIS A 10 -8.24 -7.59 -6.39
N LYS A 11 -8.80 -6.74 -7.26
CA LYS A 11 -8.22 -5.44 -7.61
C LYS A 11 -8.20 -4.46 -6.44
N ARG A 12 -9.29 -4.45 -5.65
CA ARG A 12 -9.35 -3.66 -4.40
C ARG A 12 -8.29 -4.13 -3.39
N LEU A 13 -8.02 -5.43 -3.32
CA LEU A 13 -6.97 -5.95 -2.44
C LEU A 13 -5.59 -5.45 -2.89
N LEU A 14 -5.31 -5.43 -4.20
CA LEU A 14 -4.06 -4.89 -4.72
C LEU A 14 -3.87 -3.42 -4.34
N ILE A 15 -4.88 -2.56 -4.58
CA ILE A 15 -4.84 -1.13 -4.20
C ILE A 15 -4.47 -0.96 -2.71
N GLN A 16 -5.06 -1.78 -1.83
CA GLN A 16 -4.75 -1.76 -0.40
C GLN A 16 -3.31 -2.19 -0.10
N GLN A 17 -2.74 -3.16 -0.81
CA GLN A 17 -1.34 -3.55 -0.61
C GLN A 17 -0.37 -2.49 -1.15
N ILE A 18 -0.67 -1.86 -2.29
CA ILE A 18 0.09 -0.72 -2.81
C ILE A 18 0.12 0.40 -1.76
N TYR A 19 -1.04 0.79 -1.23
CA TYR A 19 -1.14 1.80 -0.19
C TYR A 19 -0.31 1.46 1.05
N ARG A 20 -0.39 0.22 1.53
CA ARG A 20 0.38 -0.23 2.70
C ARG A 20 1.89 -0.17 2.44
N ALA A 21 2.34 -0.58 1.26
CA ALA A 21 3.76 -0.53 0.90
C ALA A 21 4.26 0.92 0.83
N HIS A 22 3.56 1.81 0.12
CA HIS A 22 3.94 3.22 0.03
C HIS A 22 3.89 3.93 1.39
N SER A 23 2.87 3.67 2.21
CA SER A 23 2.81 4.19 3.58
C SER A 23 4.05 3.81 4.40
N MET A 24 4.46 2.53 4.37
CA MET A 24 5.67 2.10 5.08
C MET A 24 6.93 2.72 4.48
N GLN A 25 7.03 2.80 3.15
CA GLN A 25 8.16 3.39 2.46
C GLN A 25 8.35 4.86 2.85
N ARG A 26 7.28 5.65 2.84
CA ARG A 26 7.31 7.06 3.23
C ARG A 26 7.79 7.26 4.66
N ILE A 27 7.42 6.38 5.58
CA ILE A 27 7.88 6.43 6.97
C ILE A 27 9.38 6.16 7.06
N VAL A 28 9.86 5.14 6.34
CA VAL A 28 11.29 4.79 6.31
C VAL A 28 12.11 5.93 5.71
N GLU A 29 11.66 6.49 4.58
CA GLU A 29 12.34 7.59 3.88
C GLU A 29 12.33 8.90 4.70
N ALA A 30 11.21 9.24 5.32
CA ALA A 30 11.09 10.45 6.15
C ALA A 30 11.62 10.28 7.58
N GLN A 31 11.91 9.04 8.00
CA GLN A 31 12.21 8.66 9.37
C GLN A 31 11.18 9.19 10.39
N SER A 32 9.92 9.28 9.97
CA SER A 32 8.84 9.91 10.72
C SER A 32 7.53 9.16 10.48
N CYS A 33 6.80 8.90 11.56
CA CYS A 33 5.51 8.23 11.54
C CYS A 33 4.37 9.16 12.02
N GLU A 34 4.46 10.44 11.68
CA GLU A 34 3.35 11.37 11.85
C GLU A 34 2.17 11.00 10.96
N CYS A 35 0.95 11.39 11.36
CA CYS A 35 -0.28 10.99 10.66
C CYS A 35 -0.26 11.24 9.15
N PRO A 36 0.24 12.38 8.61
CA PRO A 36 0.29 12.59 7.16
C PRO A 36 1.26 11.64 6.43
N THR A 37 2.30 11.17 7.11
CA THR A 37 3.27 10.21 6.57
C THR A 37 2.74 8.78 6.67
N ARG A 38 2.14 8.42 7.82
CA ARG A 38 1.60 7.09 8.08
C ARG A 38 0.31 6.82 7.32
N TYR A 39 -0.54 7.81 7.15
CA TYR A 39 -1.86 7.70 6.52
C TYR A 39 -1.99 8.71 5.38
N PRO A 40 -1.23 8.55 4.28
CA PRO A 40 -1.33 9.43 3.13
C PRO A 40 -2.69 9.29 2.44
N SER A 41 -2.95 10.17 1.46
CA SER A 41 -4.07 10.03 0.53
C SER A 41 -4.00 8.71 -0.23
N TRP A 42 -5.16 8.19 -0.65
CA TRP A 42 -5.25 7.01 -1.52
C TRP A 42 -4.87 7.28 -2.98
N GLU A 43 -4.84 8.56 -3.38
CA GLU A 43 -4.65 8.99 -4.77
C GLU A 43 -3.40 8.38 -5.42
N GLU A 44 -2.28 8.33 -4.70
CA GLU A 44 -1.03 7.73 -5.20
C GLU A 44 -1.20 6.23 -5.46
N ALA A 45 -1.78 5.50 -4.51
CA ALA A 45 -2.00 4.05 -4.65
C ALA A 45 -3.03 3.72 -5.74
N GLU A 46 -4.08 4.55 -5.88
CA GLU A 46 -5.06 4.43 -6.95
C GLU A 46 -4.45 4.76 -8.31
N GLY A 47 -3.59 5.78 -8.39
CA GLY A 47 -2.85 6.15 -9.59
C GLY A 47 -1.96 5.01 -10.09
N VAL A 48 -1.12 4.44 -9.21
CA VAL A 48 -0.27 3.27 -9.52
C VAL A 48 -1.12 2.10 -10.01
N PHE A 49 -2.26 1.84 -9.35
CA PHE A 49 -3.17 0.79 -9.80
C PHE A 49 -3.71 1.05 -11.20
N VAL A 50 -4.20 2.26 -11.47
CA VAL A 50 -4.77 2.62 -12.77
C VAL A 50 -3.72 2.53 -13.88
N GLU A 51 -2.52 3.05 -13.63
CA GLU A 51 -1.43 3.09 -14.60
C GLU A 51 -0.92 1.70 -14.97
N HIS A 52 -0.75 0.81 -13.98
CA HIS A 52 -0.05 -0.46 -14.18
C HIS A 52 -0.96 -1.69 -14.24
N PHE A 53 -2.14 -1.62 -13.64
CA PHE A 53 -2.93 -2.82 -13.31
C PHE A 53 -4.40 -2.77 -13.74
N ALA A 54 -4.94 -1.62 -14.17
CA ALA A 54 -6.36 -1.51 -14.51
C ALA A 54 -6.83 -2.50 -15.58
N ALA A 55 -5.95 -2.77 -16.57
CA ALA A 55 -6.19 -3.68 -17.68
C ALA A 55 -5.54 -5.06 -17.50
N SER A 56 -4.96 -5.34 -16.32
CA SER A 56 -4.30 -6.61 -16.05
C SER A 56 -5.29 -7.74 -15.79
N GLU A 57 -4.85 -8.96 -16.09
CA GLU A 57 -5.61 -10.17 -15.85
C GLU A 57 -5.51 -10.60 -14.38
N TYR A 58 -6.41 -11.50 -13.97
CA TYR A 58 -6.51 -11.93 -12.57
C TYR A 58 -5.18 -12.40 -11.96
N TRP A 59 -4.40 -13.20 -12.69
CA TRP A 59 -3.15 -13.75 -12.16
C TRP A 59 -2.08 -12.68 -11.93
N ASP A 60 -1.97 -11.71 -12.83
CA ASP A 60 -1.06 -10.57 -12.68
C ASP A 60 -1.41 -9.76 -11.42
N ILE A 61 -2.71 -9.54 -11.16
CA ILE A 61 -3.18 -8.84 -9.96
C ILE A 61 -2.81 -9.62 -8.70
N VAL A 62 -2.98 -10.95 -8.70
CA VAL A 62 -2.66 -11.79 -7.53
C VAL A 62 -1.15 -11.81 -7.25
N GLU A 63 -0.33 -11.89 -8.29
CA GLU A 63 1.13 -11.85 -8.16
C GLU A 63 1.61 -10.52 -7.60
N ALA A 64 1.18 -9.40 -8.20
CA ALA A 64 1.48 -8.05 -7.72
C ALA A 64 1.01 -7.84 -6.28
N THR A 65 -0.17 -8.37 -5.93
CA THR A 65 -0.68 -8.28 -4.54
C THR A 65 0.28 -8.98 -3.56
N SER A 66 0.81 -10.14 -3.95
CA SER A 66 1.76 -10.89 -3.13
C SER A 66 3.08 -10.13 -2.98
N GLU A 67 3.56 -9.47 -4.04
CA GLU A 67 4.76 -8.65 -4.05
C GLU A 67 4.65 -7.42 -3.14
N TYR A 68 3.64 -6.59 -3.33
CA TYR A 68 3.42 -5.42 -2.49
C TYR A 68 3.21 -5.79 -1.01
N ARG A 69 2.58 -6.94 -0.74
CA ARG A 69 2.46 -7.45 0.63
C ARG A 69 3.81 -7.83 1.23
N ARG A 70 4.72 -8.45 0.46
CA ARG A 70 6.08 -8.77 0.92
C ARG A 70 6.85 -7.48 1.23
N GLN A 71 6.86 -6.55 0.28
CA GLN A 71 7.52 -5.26 0.42
C GLN A 71 7.02 -4.49 1.66
N ALA A 72 5.70 -4.38 1.83
CA ALA A 72 5.12 -3.73 3.00
C ALA A 72 5.57 -4.39 4.32
N ASN A 73 5.67 -5.72 4.37
CA ASN A 73 6.08 -6.45 5.57
C ASN A 73 7.57 -6.29 5.89
N GLU A 74 8.42 -6.15 4.87
CA GLU A 74 9.85 -5.86 5.02
C GLU A 74 10.03 -4.45 5.58
N LEU A 75 9.46 -3.44 4.90
CA LEU A 75 9.51 -2.04 5.32
C LEU A 75 8.88 -1.82 6.69
N ARG A 76 7.86 -2.60 7.07
CA ARG A 76 7.22 -2.51 8.38
C ARG A 76 8.22 -2.72 9.52
N ARG A 77 9.21 -3.61 9.36
CA ARG A 77 10.23 -3.84 10.39
C ARG A 77 11.12 -2.61 10.58
N GLU A 78 11.43 -1.93 9.49
CA GLU A 78 12.24 -0.71 9.49
C GLU A 78 11.46 0.51 10.00
N ALA A 79 10.17 0.59 9.67
CA ALA A 79 9.27 1.67 10.10
C ALA A 79 8.90 1.61 11.60
N MET A 80 8.94 0.41 12.20
CA MET A 80 8.54 0.15 13.58
C MET A 80 9.09 1.14 14.62
N PRO A 81 10.42 1.35 14.74
CA PRO A 81 10.96 2.26 15.76
C PRO A 81 10.41 3.69 15.63
N PHE A 82 10.19 4.18 14.41
CA PHE A 82 9.65 5.53 14.19
C PHE A 82 8.17 5.62 14.61
N CYS A 83 7.39 4.58 14.33
CA CYS A 83 5.97 4.55 14.68
C CYS A 83 5.71 4.29 16.17
N GLU A 84 6.50 3.43 16.82
CA GLU A 84 6.43 3.23 18.27
C GLU A 84 6.78 4.53 19.00
N ALA A 85 7.84 5.23 18.58
CA ALA A 85 8.23 6.52 19.17
C ALA A 85 7.15 7.62 18.99
N ALA A 86 6.43 7.60 17.88
CA ALA A 86 5.34 8.53 17.60
C ALA A 86 3.99 8.12 18.23
N GLY A 87 3.88 6.92 18.82
CA GLY A 87 2.61 6.38 19.31
C GLY A 87 1.60 6.00 18.20
N ASN A 88 2.08 5.82 16.97
CA ASN A 88 1.29 5.57 15.76
C ASN A 88 1.57 4.20 15.13
N TRP A 89 1.97 3.22 15.94
CA TRP A 89 2.26 1.87 15.49
C TRP A 89 1.00 1.09 15.08
#